data_AF-A0A8T4TUJ8-F1
#
_entry.id   AF-A0A8T4TUJ8-F1
#
_cell.length_a   1.000
_cell.length_b   1.000
_cell.length_c   1.000
_cell.angle_alpha   90.00
_cell.angle_beta   90.00
_cell.angle_gamma   90.00
#
_symmetry.space_group_name_H-M   'P 1'
#
loop_
_entity.id
_entity.type
_entity.pdbx_description
1 polymer ?
#
loop_
_entity_poly.entity_id
_entity_poly.type
_entity_poly.pdbx_seq_one_letter_code
_entity_poly.pdbx_strand_id
1 'polypeptide(L)' 'MVQRIVMNEYKIETTEQFDKDFAKLDYSIKVQVENEIEQLKTNPFVGKPL' A
#
# COMPACT_ATOMS: atom_id res chain seq x y z
N MET A 1 -23.10 13.00 -19.25
CA MET A 1 -22.86 13.16 -17.79
C MET A 1 -22.10 11.91 -17.36
N VAL A 2 -20.78 11.99 -17.20
CA VAL A 2 -19.96 10.80 -16.86
C VAL A 2 -19.94 10.71 -15.32
N GLN A 3 -20.63 9.72 -14.76
CA GLN A 3 -20.55 9.43 -13.33
C GLN A 3 -19.13 8.97 -13.01
N ARG A 4 -18.37 9.78 -12.25
CA ARG A 4 -17.11 9.33 -11.63
C ARG A 4 -17.48 8.34 -10.53
N ILE A 5 -17.13 7.08 -10.72
CA ILE A 5 -17.13 6.09 -9.64
C ILE A 5 -16.02 6.54 -8.66
N VAL A 6 -16.40 7.05 -7.50
CA VAL A 6 -15.45 7.28 -6.41
C VAL A 6 -15.23 5.90 -5.77
N MET A 7 -14.12 5.25 -6.10
CA MET A 7 -13.74 4.01 -5.41
C MET A 7 -13.43 4.37 -3.95
N ASN A 8 -14.08 3.71 -3.00
CA ASN A 8 -13.72 3.83 -1.59
C ASN A 8 -12.34 3.20 -1.41
N GLU A 9 -11.33 4.04 -1.18
CA GLU A 9 -9.98 3.58 -0.86
C GLU A 9 -9.91 3.14 0.61
N TYR A 10 -9.21 2.04 0.85
CA TYR A 10 -8.87 1.59 2.19
C TYR A 10 -7.79 2.50 2.78
N LYS A 11 -7.99 2.92 4.03
CA LYS A 11 -6.96 3.64 4.79
C LYS A 11 -5.86 2.64 5.17
N ILE A 12 -4.63 2.93 4.74
CA ILE A 12 -3.45 2.18 5.16
C ILE A 12 -2.84 2.85 6.38
N GLU A 13 -2.59 2.07 7.42
CA GLU A 13 -1.87 2.51 8.63
C GLU A 13 -0.66 1.61 8.81
N THR A 14 0.50 2.20 9.06
CA THR A 14 1.74 1.48 9.33
C THR A 14 2.02 1.46 10.82
N THR A 15 2.79 0.46 11.25
CA THR A 15 3.30 0.39 12.62
C THR A 15 4.67 1.05 12.69
N GLU A 16 5.07 1.49 13.88
CA GLU A 16 6.43 2.01 14.10
C GLU A 16 7.51 1.00 13.69
N GLN A 17 7.24 -0.31 13.86
CA GLN A 17 8.18 -1.35 13.48
C GLN A 17 8.34 -1.41 11.96
N PHE A 18 7.22 -1.34 11.22
CA PHE A 18 7.26 -1.25 9.76
C PHE A 18 8.07 -0.03 9.31
N ASP A 19 7.80 1.15 9.88
CA ASP A 19 8.49 2.38 9.48
C ASP A 19 10.01 2.29 9.71
N LYS A 20 10.43 1.72 10.85
CA LYS A 20 11.85 1.49 11.18
C LYS A 20 12.53 0.55 10.19
N ASP A 21 11.85 -0.51 9.78
CA ASP A 21 12.42 -1.50 8.86
C ASP A 21 12.40 -1.00 7.42
N PHE A 22 11.30 -0.34 7.01
CA PHE A 22 11.17 0.31 5.72
C PHE A 22 12.26 1.37 5.51
N ALA A 23 12.57 2.17 6.53
CA ALA A 23 13.60 3.20 6.44
C ALA A 23 14.99 2.65 6.08
N LYS A 24 15.30 1.40 6.45
CA LYS A 24 16.59 0.74 6.19
C LYS A 24 16.70 0.14 4.78
N LEU A 25 15.60 0.06 4.04
CA LEU A 25 15.58 -0.55 2.70
C LEU A 25 16.27 0.34 1.67
N ASP A 26 16.86 -0.32 0.67
CA ASP A 26 17.36 0.34 -0.54
C ASP A 26 16.23 1.02 -1.32
N TYR A 27 16.56 2.09 -2.03
CA TYR A 27 15.59 2.89 -2.77
C TYR A 27 14.75 2.06 -3.75
N SER A 28 15.38 1.13 -4.48
CA SER A 28 14.67 0.27 -5.43
C SER A 28 13.62 -0.62 -4.77
N ILE A 29 13.90 -1.11 -3.56
CA ILE A 29 12.98 -1.94 -2.79
C ILE A 29 11.87 -1.08 -2.19
N LYS A 30 12.20 0.12 -1.69
CA LYS A 30 11.19 1.08 -1.19
C LYS A 30 10.13 1.38 -2.24
N VAL A 31 10.55 1.66 -3.47
CA VAL A 31 9.64 1.92 -4.60
C VAL A 31 8.73 0.72 -4.87
N GLN A 32 9.25 -0.51 -4.80
CA GLN A 32 8.43 -1.72 -4.99
C GLN A 32 7.36 -1.85 -3.90
N VAL A 33 7.75 -1.66 -2.63
CA VAL A 33 6.84 -1.74 -1.49
C VAL A 33 5.78 -0.63 -1.54
N GLU A 34 6.15 0.60 -1.92
CA GLU A 34 5.20 1.71 -2.11
C GLU A 34 4.16 1.37 -3.18
N ASN A 35 4.57 0.78 -4.30
CA ASN A 35 3.65 0.35 -5.36
C ASN A 35 2.67 -0.73 -4.88
N GLU A 36 3.12 -1.65 -4.02
CA GLU A 36 2.22 -2.64 -3.41
C GLU A 36 1.25 -2.00 -2.41
N ILE A 37 1.70 -1.03 -1.62
CA ILE A 37 0.84 -0.26 -0.70
C ILE A 37 -0.25 0.50 -1.46
N GLU A 38 0.08 1.12 -2.60
CA GLU A 38 -0.93 1.78 -3.44
C GLU A 38 -2.00 0.81 -3.96
N GLN A 39 -1.62 -0.43 -4.30
CA GLN A 39 -2.58 -1.46 -4.70
C GLN A 39 -3.50 -1.84 -3.54
N LEU A 40 -2.97 -1.95 -2.32
CA LEU A 40 -3.74 -2.28 -1.12
C LEU A 40 -4.83 -1.24 -0.80
N LYS A 41 -4.62 0.03 -1.13
CA LYS A 41 -5.66 1.07 -1.00
C LYS A 41 -6.90 0.74 -1.84
N THR A 42 -6.72 0.10 -2.99
CA THR A 42 -7.83 -0.25 -3.89
C THR A 42 -8.39 -1.64 -3.64
N ASN A 43 -7.54 -2.58 -3.21
CA ASN A 43 -7.93 -3.96 -2.94
C ASN A 43 -7.02 -4.58 -1.85
N PRO A 44 -7.49 -4.76 -0.61
CA PRO A 44 -6.68 -5.32 0.47
C PRO A 44 -6.48 -6.84 0.35
N PHE A 45 -7.16 -7.50 -0.60
CA PHE A 45 -7.11 -8.96 -0.78
C PHE A 45 -6.10 -9.39 -1.86
N VAL A 46 -5.22 -8.50 -2.32
CA VAL A 46 -4.17 -8.83 -3.31
C VAL A 46 -3.08 -9.76 -2.77
N GLY A 47 -2.92 -9.82 -1.44
CA GLY A 47 -1.96 -10.70 -0.78
C GLY A 47 -2.41 -12.15 -0.67
N LYS A 48 -1.49 -13.03 -0.23
CA LYS A 48 -1.81 -14.39 0.18
C LYS A 48 -1.98 -14.43 1.70
N PRO A 49 -2.99 -15.14 2.23
CA PRO A 49 -3.06 -15.38 3.67
C PRO A 49 -1.81 -16.16 4.12
N LEU A 50 -1.27 -15.76 5.28
CA LEU A 50 -0.10 -16.36 5.91
C LEU A 50 -0.43 -17.70 6.57
#